data_AF-A0A7T0FXV5-F1
#
_entry.id   AF-A0A7T0FXV5-F1
#
_cell.length_a   1.000
_cell.length_b   1.000
_cell.length_c   1.000
_cell.angle_alpha   90.00
_cell.angle_beta   90.00
_cell.angle_gamma   90.00
#
_symmetry.space_group_name_H-M   'P 1'
#
loop_
_entity.id
_entity.type
_entity.pdbx_description
1 polymer ?
#
loop_
_entity_poly.entity_id
_entity_poly.type
_entity_poly.pdbx_seq_one_letter_code
_entity_poly.pdbx_strand_id
1 'polypeptide(L)'
;MIIYDNNGITLDAPSSITQFKDANKRFLTINFEVKNLNKINSVKFINYFLKLKNSSNHKPKILIFKSVIGFGIDEIKNTNLAHGETGLKYIYKYKKLNIINNFRYSKITKN
;
A
#
# COMPACT_ATOMS: atom_id res chain seq x y z
N MET A 1 8.96 -13.95 -6.94
CA MET A 1 9.05 -12.52 -6.56
C MET A 1 7.98 -12.23 -5.54
N ILE A 2 8.29 -11.47 -4.50
CA ILE A 2 7.38 -11.12 -3.40
C ILE A 2 7.00 -9.64 -3.53
N ILE A 3 5.74 -9.33 -3.23
CA ILE A 3 5.28 -7.95 -2.99
C ILE A 3 4.92 -7.87 -1.52
N TYR A 4 5.56 -6.96 -0.80
CA TYR A 4 5.33 -6.77 0.63
C TYR A 4 4.62 -5.43 0.84
N ASP A 5 3.38 -5.52 1.32
CA ASP A 5 2.59 -4.36 1.70
C ASP A 5 3.04 -3.83 3.06
N ASN A 6 3.83 -2.76 3.05
CA ASN A 6 4.29 -2.07 4.24
C ASN A 6 3.33 -0.92 4.60
N ASN A 7 2.12 -1.23 5.04
CA ASN A 7 1.17 -0.21 5.49
C ASN A 7 1.47 0.31 6.91
N GLY A 8 2.22 -0.46 7.72
CA GLY A 8 2.68 -0.04 9.06
C GLY A 8 1.68 -0.29 10.19
N ILE A 9 0.61 -1.04 9.91
CA ILE A 9 -0.45 -1.35 10.87
C ILE A 9 -0.58 -2.88 11.00
N THR A 10 -0.85 -3.35 12.22
CA THR A 10 -1.20 -4.75 12.51
C THR A 10 -2.57 -4.83 13.16
N LEU A 11 -3.02 -6.03 13.56
CA LEU A 11 -4.30 -6.21 14.26
C LEU A 11 -4.35 -5.36 15.53
N ASP A 12 -3.32 -5.44 16.37
CA ASP A 12 -3.38 -4.94 17.76
C ASP A 12 -2.74 -3.55 17.96
N ALA A 13 -1.67 -3.22 17.23
CA ALA A 13 -1.08 -1.87 17.26
C ALA A 13 -0.37 -1.50 15.93
N PRO A 14 0.18 -0.27 15.81
CA PRO A 14 1.17 0.04 14.78
C PRO A 14 2.32 -0.99 14.77
N SER A 15 2.83 -1.29 13.57
CA SER A 15 3.89 -2.29 13.41
C SER A 15 5.17 -1.92 14.16
N SER A 16 5.41 -0.63 14.44
CA SER A 16 6.54 -0.17 15.26
C SER A 16 6.49 -0.67 16.71
N ILE A 17 5.34 -1.11 17.19
CA ILE A 17 5.13 -1.64 18.55
C ILE A 17 5.10 -3.17 18.51
N THR A 18 4.41 -3.75 17.53
CA THR A 18 4.17 -5.21 17.47
C THR A 18 5.23 -5.98 16.68
N GLN A 19 6.09 -5.28 15.92
CA GLN A 19 7.12 -5.90 15.07
C GLN A 19 8.48 -5.26 15.30
N PHE A 20 9.45 -6.06 15.76
CA PHE A 20 10.81 -5.59 16.07
C PHE A 20 11.79 -5.66 14.87
N LYS A 21 11.39 -6.28 13.76
CA LYS A 21 12.30 -6.59 12.64
C LYS A 21 12.13 -5.61 11.49
N ASP A 22 13.22 -5.00 11.07
CA ASP A 22 13.30 -4.26 9.81
C ASP A 22 13.19 -5.25 8.63
N ALA A 23 12.06 -5.21 7.92
CA ALA A 23 11.81 -6.07 6.77
C ALA A 23 12.89 -5.91 5.68
N ASN A 24 13.38 -4.69 5.43
CA ASN A 24 14.43 -4.46 4.44
C ASN A 24 15.71 -5.22 4.81
N LYS A 25 16.19 -5.02 6.04
CA LYS A 25 17.39 -5.69 6.53
C LYS A 25 17.22 -7.20 6.51
N ARG A 26 16.06 -7.71 6.96
CA ARG A 26 15.76 -9.15 6.93
C ARG A 26 15.96 -9.73 5.53
N PHE A 27 15.37 -9.15 4.50
CA PHE A 27 15.48 -9.68 3.13
C PHE A 27 16.88 -9.49 2.53
N LEU A 28 17.55 -8.37 2.81
CA LEU A 28 18.94 -8.17 2.40
C LEU A 28 19.87 -9.26 2.98
N THR A 29 19.72 -9.61 4.27
CA THR A 29 20.58 -10.61 4.92
C THR A 29 20.42 -12.03 4.38
N ILE A 30 19.25 -12.36 3.81
CA ILE A 30 18.99 -13.66 3.17
C ILE A 30 19.16 -13.59 1.64
N ASN A 31 19.97 -12.64 1.16
CA ASN A 31 20.40 -12.48 -0.24
C ASN A 31 19.26 -12.23 -1.25
N PHE A 32 18.20 -11.52 -0.85
CA PHE A 32 17.20 -11.03 -1.80
C PHE A 32 17.69 -9.76 -2.52
N GLU A 33 17.26 -9.58 -3.77
CA GLU A 33 17.19 -8.26 -4.39
C GLU A 33 15.99 -7.50 -3.82
N VAL A 34 16.26 -6.45 -3.05
CA VAL A 34 15.24 -5.66 -2.35
C VAL A 34 15.03 -4.33 -3.05
N LYS A 35 13.77 -4.01 -3.38
CA LYS A 35 13.37 -2.70 -3.89
C LYS A 35 12.32 -2.06 -3.00
N ASN A 36 12.52 -0.80 -2.63
CA ASN A 36 11.56 0.00 -1.87
C ASN A 36 10.81 0.98 -2.76
N LEU A 37 9.52 1.13 -2.54
CA LEU A 37 8.66 2.14 -3.15
C LEU A 37 7.88 2.88 -2.06
N ASN A 38 8.27 4.13 -1.79
CA ASN A 38 7.78 4.90 -0.63
C ASN A 38 6.51 5.71 -0.90
N LYS A 39 6.01 5.76 -2.13
CA LYS A 39 4.82 6.54 -2.49
C LYS A 39 3.82 5.68 -3.25
N ILE A 40 2.55 5.77 -2.87
CA ILE A 40 1.43 5.21 -3.61
C ILE A 40 1.36 5.92 -4.97
N ASN A 41 1.72 5.19 -6.01
CA ASN A 41 1.52 5.59 -7.40
C ASN A 41 1.50 4.31 -8.25
N SER A 42 0.34 4.03 -8.85
CA SER A 42 0.08 2.80 -9.62
C SER A 42 1.04 2.64 -10.81
N VAL A 43 1.32 3.72 -11.54
CA VAL A 43 2.24 3.71 -12.68
C VAL A 43 3.67 3.39 -12.23
N LYS A 44 4.14 4.04 -11.15
CA LYS A 44 5.47 3.75 -10.60
C LYS A 44 5.55 2.31 -10.10
N PHE A 45 4.50 1.81 -9.45
CA PHE A 45 4.45 0.43 -8.98
C PHE A 45 4.66 -0.56 -10.13
N ILE A 46 3.91 -0.44 -11.22
CA ILE A 46 4.01 -1.33 -12.39
C ILE A 46 5.42 -1.29 -12.98
N ASN A 47 5.99 -0.08 -13.16
CA ASN A 47 7.33 0.07 -13.72
C ASN A 47 8.41 -0.58 -12.84
N TYR A 48 8.35 -0.37 -11.52
CA TYR A 48 9.29 -0.99 -10.59
C TYR A 48 9.11 -2.51 -10.50
N PHE A 49 7.87 -2.98 -10.51
CA PHE A 49 7.54 -4.40 -10.54
C PHE A 49 8.14 -5.06 -11.78
N LEU A 50 7.90 -4.52 -12.98
CA LEU A 50 8.41 -5.09 -14.23
C LEU A 50 9.95 -5.06 -14.27
N LYS A 51 10.56 -3.94 -13.87
CA LYS A 51 12.02 -3.81 -13.81
C LYS A 51 12.65 -4.83 -12.86
N LEU A 52 12.08 -4.99 -11.67
CA LEU A 52 12.57 -5.96 -10.69
C LEU A 52 12.34 -7.39 -11.19
N LYS A 53 11.13 -7.70 -11.70
CA LYS A 53 10.80 -9.02 -12.25
C LYS A 53 11.81 -9.47 -13.31
N ASN A 54 12.21 -8.54 -14.19
CA ASN A 54 13.07 -8.83 -15.34
C ASN A 54 14.59 -8.70 -15.05
N SER A 55 15.01 -8.34 -13.84
CA SER A 55 16.45 -8.31 -13.49
C SER A 55 17.10 -9.71 -13.59
N SER A 56 18.36 -9.79 -14.02
CA SER A 56 19.07 -11.06 -14.31
C SER A 56 20.15 -11.42 -13.28
N ASN A 57 19.95 -11.09 -12.01
CA ASN A 57 20.95 -11.31 -10.96
C ASN A 57 20.79 -12.66 -10.20
N HIS A 58 19.87 -13.53 -10.63
CA HIS A 58 19.58 -14.85 -10.03
C HIS A 58 19.16 -14.83 -8.55
N LYS A 59 18.90 -13.66 -7.97
CA LYS A 59 18.45 -13.55 -6.58
C LYS A 59 16.93 -13.65 -6.49
N PRO A 60 16.38 -14.22 -5.38
CA PRO A 60 14.98 -14.01 -5.07
C PRO A 60 14.71 -12.51 -4.88
N LYS A 61 13.51 -12.06 -5.25
CA LYS A 61 13.21 -10.63 -5.39
C LYS A 61 12.04 -10.22 -4.53
N ILE A 62 12.13 -9.04 -3.93
CA ILE A 62 11.05 -8.45 -3.15
C ILE A 62 10.89 -6.96 -3.43
N LEU A 63 9.64 -6.55 -3.67
CA LEU A 63 9.22 -5.16 -3.74
C LEU A 63 8.47 -4.81 -2.45
N ILE A 64 9.09 -3.99 -1.61
CA ILE A 64 8.51 -3.45 -0.38
C ILE A 64 7.83 -2.12 -0.75
N PHE A 65 6.51 -2.09 -0.65
CA PHE A 65 5.69 -0.95 -1.05
C PHE A 65 5.01 -0.33 0.16
N LYS A 66 5.18 0.98 0.35
CA LYS A 66 4.45 1.73 1.37
C LYS A 66 3.03 2.02 0.87
N SER A 67 2.04 1.36 1.47
CA SER A 67 0.62 1.66 1.23
C SER A 67 -0.04 2.33 2.46
N VAL A 68 -1.35 2.58 2.35
CA VAL A 68 -2.22 3.13 3.39
C VAL A 68 -3.34 2.11 3.60
N ILE A 69 -3.40 1.50 4.79
CA ILE A 69 -4.50 0.61 5.16
C ILE A 69 -5.81 1.41 5.20
N GLY A 70 -6.92 0.80 4.76
CA GLY A 70 -8.23 1.48 4.71
C GLY A 70 -8.31 2.64 3.71
N PHE A 71 -7.41 2.68 2.71
CA PHE A 71 -7.42 3.74 1.70
C PHE A 71 -8.79 3.93 1.07
N GLY A 72 -9.26 5.18 1.05
CA GLY A 72 -10.58 5.58 0.57
C GLY A 72 -11.59 5.87 1.68
N ILE A 73 -11.43 5.29 2.88
CA ILE A 73 -12.33 5.55 4.01
C ILE A 73 -11.58 6.39 5.05
N ASP A 74 -11.81 7.70 5.03
CA ASP A 74 -11.06 8.65 5.86
C ASP A 74 -11.17 8.39 7.35
N GLU A 75 -12.27 7.80 7.80
CA GLU A 75 -12.54 7.51 9.21
C GLU A 75 -11.65 6.40 9.79
N ILE A 76 -11.19 5.47 8.96
CA ILE A 76 -10.44 4.29 9.43
C ILE A 76 -9.06 4.15 8.77
N LYS A 77 -8.73 4.97 7.76
CA LYS A 77 -7.42 4.91 7.11
C LYS A 77 -6.29 5.10 8.13
N ASN A 78 -5.19 4.37 7.96
CA ASN A 78 -4.05 4.35 8.90
C ASN A 78 -4.37 3.90 10.33
N THR A 79 -5.51 3.23 10.55
CA THR A 79 -5.87 2.69 11.87
C THR A 79 -5.98 1.17 11.86
N ASN A 80 -5.81 0.57 13.02
CA ASN A 80 -6.03 -0.86 13.25
C ASN A 80 -7.48 -1.30 12.99
N LEU A 81 -8.45 -0.39 13.14
CA LEU A 81 -9.85 -0.68 12.85
C LEU A 81 -10.04 -1.14 11.40
N ALA A 82 -9.27 -0.58 10.47
CA ALA A 82 -9.29 -0.99 9.06
C ALA A 82 -8.80 -2.43 8.82
N HIS A 83 -8.19 -3.09 9.81
CA HIS A 83 -7.79 -4.49 9.71
C HIS A 83 -8.94 -5.45 10.00
N GLY A 84 -9.77 -5.15 11.01
CA GLY A 84 -10.78 -6.08 11.54
C GLY A 84 -12.23 -5.67 11.32
N GLU A 85 -12.50 -4.42 10.94
CA GLU A 85 -13.87 -3.93 10.77
C GLU A 85 -14.41 -4.22 9.35
N THR A 86 -15.68 -4.64 9.25
CA THR A 86 -16.34 -4.99 7.97
C THR A 86 -16.52 -3.80 7.02
N GLY A 87 -16.38 -2.57 7.50
CA GLY A 87 -16.51 -1.34 6.70
C GLY A 87 -17.94 -1.02 6.23
N LEU A 88 -18.94 -1.87 6.53
CA LEU A 88 -20.32 -1.75 6.05
C LEU A 88 -20.94 -0.37 6.36
N LYS A 89 -20.66 0.15 7.56
CA LYS A 89 -21.19 1.46 8.00
C LYS A 89 -20.67 2.66 7.19
N TYR A 90 -19.58 2.49 6.44
CA TYR A 90 -18.96 3.56 5.65
C TYR A 90 -19.34 3.51 4.15
N ILE A 91 -19.95 2.43 3.67
CA ILE A 91 -20.19 2.20 2.22
C ILE A 91 -21.00 3.34 1.58
N TYR A 92 -22.10 3.75 2.21
CA TYR A 92 -22.96 4.81 1.65
C TYR A 92 -22.24 6.15 1.56
N LYS A 93 -21.49 6.52 2.60
CA LYS A 93 -20.71 7.76 2.63
C LYS A 93 -19.60 7.73 1.58
N TYR A 94 -18.89 6.61 1.47
CA TYR A 94 -17.82 6.42 0.48
C TYR A 94 -18.34 6.49 -0.96
N LYS A 95 -19.44 5.79 -1.28
CA LYS A 95 -20.08 5.86 -2.60
C LYS A 95 -20.50 7.28 -2.96
N LYS A 96 -21.12 8.00 -2.03
CA LYS A 96 -21.53 9.40 -2.24
C LYS A 96 -20.32 10.31 -2.50
N LEU A 97 -19.26 10.18 -1.71
CA LEU A 97 -18.01 10.94 -1.90
C LEU A 97 -17.37 10.68 -3.26
N ASN A 98 -17.29 9.41 -3.68
CA ASN A 98 -16.72 9.06 -4.98
C ASN A 98 -17.52 9.60 -6.16
N ILE A 99 -18.85 9.57 -6.09
CA ILE A 99 -19.71 10.18 -7.12
C ILE A 99 -19.45 11.69 -7.19
N ILE A 100 -19.42 12.38 -6.05
CA ILE A 100 -19.16 13.83 -5.98
C ILE A 100 -17.77 14.17 -6.54
N ASN A 101 -16.75 13.40 -6.17
CA ASN A 101 -15.38 13.62 -6.62
C ASN A 101 -15.25 13.43 -8.13
N ASN A 102 -15.83 12.36 -8.69
CA ASN A 102 -15.85 12.13 -10.14
C ASN A 102 -16.62 13.24 -10.88
N PHE A 103 -17.71 13.75 -10.31
CA PHE A 103 -18.46 14.86 -10.88
C PHE A 103 -17.66 16.18 -10.86
N ARG A 104 -16.88 16.44 -9.79
CA ARG A 104 -15.98 17.59 -9.71
C ARG A 104 -14.81 17.49 -10.68
N TYR A 105 -14.16 16.33 -10.76
CA TYR A 105 -13.06 16.10 -11.71
C TYR A 105 -13.51 16.31 -13.17
N SER A 106 -14.67 15.78 -13.56
CA SER A 106 -15.19 15.96 -14.92
C SER A 106 -15.57 17.39 -15.29
N LYS A 107 -15.86 18.26 -14.31
CA LYS A 107 -16.07 19.70 -14.53
C LYS A 107 -14.76 20.48 -14.69
N ILE A 108 -13.69 20.05 -14.04
CA ILE A 108 -12.38 20.73 -14.08
C ILE A 108 -11.61 20.39 -15.37
N THR A 109 -11.79 19.19 -15.92
CA THR A 109 -11.08 18.74 -17.14
C THR A 109 -11.83 19.05 -18.44
N LYS A 110 -12.97 19.74 -18.38
CA LYS A 110 -13.78 20.15 -19.54
C LYS A 110 -13.59 21.61 -19.96
N ASN A 111 -12.66 22.31 -19.30
CA ASN A 111 -12.12 23.62 -19.72
C ASN A 111 -10.64 23.46 -20.07
#